data_AF-A0A673L9Y7-F1
#
_entry.id   AF-A0A673L9Y7-F1
#
_cell.length_a   1.000
_cell.length_b   1.000
_cell.length_c   1.000
_cell.angle_alpha   90.00
_cell.angle_beta   90.00
_cell.angle_gamma   90.00
#
_symmetry.space_group_name_H-M   'P 1'
#
loop_
_entity.id
_entity.type
_entity.pdbx_description
1 polymer ?
#
loop_
_entity_poly.entity_id
_entity_poly.type
_entity_poly.pdbx_seq_one_letter_code
_entity_poly.pdbx_strand_id
1 'polypeptide(L)'
;ALTFTQTHSLSHTHRHTHSHTHSLTQTHSLSHTHALSHTHVHTLSHTQTHTHTLSHTHTVTHTDTPGVTEVLCEACDLLGWKKPTKIQIEAIPVALEGRDVIGLAETGSGKTGAFALPILQCLLASAQRLHSLILTPTRELAFQIAEHFDALGSSIGVKTATPGRLIDHLENTKGFNLRALKYLVMDEADRILNMDFESEVDKILKVIPRDRRTFLFSATMTKKVQKLQRAALQDPVKCTVSSKYATVDKLQQYYIFIPSKYKDCYLVSILNELAGNSFMVFCGTCNNAQRVALLLRNLGITAIPLHGQMSQDYIHRVGRTARAGRSGKSITFVTQYDVELFQRIEALIGKKLPAFPTQEEEVMMLLERVSEAQRFARIEMKESSEKRKRPKADEEEADDREQSSGVRKKIKGGSFRGRAKRGR
;
A
#
# COMPACT_ATOMS: atom_id res chain seq x y z
N ALA A 1 -14.78 2.57 -20.78
CA ALA A 1 -15.04 3.38 -19.58
C ALA A 1 -16.20 4.32 -19.88
N LEU A 2 -17.17 4.44 -18.99
CA LEU A 2 -18.19 5.50 -19.02
C LEU A 2 -18.35 6.05 -17.61
N THR A 3 -18.29 7.37 -17.52
CA THR A 3 -18.40 8.12 -16.28
C THR A 3 -19.88 8.35 -15.98
N PHE A 4 -20.30 8.10 -14.73
CA PHE A 4 -21.55 8.67 -14.20
C PHE A 4 -21.26 9.28 -12.83
N THR A 5 -21.03 10.59 -12.83
CA THR A 5 -21.30 11.45 -11.67
C THR A 5 -22.60 12.18 -11.97
N GLN A 6 -23.69 11.75 -11.35
CA GLN A 6 -24.94 12.51 -11.37
C GLN A 6 -25.55 12.50 -9.96
N THR A 7 -25.44 13.63 -9.29
CA THR A 7 -26.29 13.95 -8.14
C THR A 7 -27.71 14.10 -8.63
N HIS A 8 -28.61 13.22 -8.19
CA HIS A 8 -30.05 13.44 -8.27
C HIS A 8 -30.64 13.42 -6.87
N SER A 9 -31.15 14.56 -6.43
CA SER A 9 -32.18 14.57 -5.40
C SER A 9 -33.45 14.01 -6.04
N LEU A 10 -34.05 13.02 -5.39
CA LEU A 10 -35.42 12.63 -5.71
C LEU A 10 -36.28 12.83 -4.47
N SER A 11 -36.98 13.95 -4.49
CA SER A 11 -38.14 14.21 -3.66
C SER A 11 -39.18 13.11 -3.85
N HIS A 12 -39.58 12.44 -2.76
CA HIS A 12 -40.88 11.80 -2.71
C HIS A 12 -41.81 12.59 -1.79
N THR A 13 -42.72 13.32 -2.43
CA THR A 13 -43.92 13.88 -1.79
C THR A 13 -44.85 12.76 -1.37
N HIS A 14 -45.25 12.72 -0.10
CA HIS A 14 -46.58 12.25 0.28
C HIS A 14 -47.21 13.26 1.24
N ARG A 15 -48.39 13.77 0.87
CA ARG A 15 -49.25 14.61 1.72
C ARG A 15 -50.08 13.72 2.66
N HIS A 16 -50.59 14.38 3.71
CA HIS A 16 -51.61 14.00 4.72
C HIS A 16 -51.03 13.79 6.13
N THR A 17 -51.52 14.46 7.19
CA THR A 17 -52.33 15.69 7.30
C THR A 17 -52.16 16.28 8.71
N HIS A 18 -52.41 17.59 8.88
CA HIS A 18 -52.54 18.38 10.12
C HIS A 18 -52.40 17.72 11.52
N SER A 19 -51.59 18.34 12.37
CA SER A 19 -52.11 19.21 13.45
C SER A 19 -51.04 20.14 14.03
N HIS A 20 -51.42 21.39 14.36
CA HIS A 20 -50.58 22.37 15.05
C HIS A 20 -50.52 22.08 16.57
N THR A 21 -49.46 22.50 17.27
CA THR A 21 -49.50 23.67 18.19
C THR A 21 -48.10 24.11 18.66
N HIS A 22 -48.02 25.32 19.21
CA HIS A 22 -46.80 26.08 19.53
C HIS A 22 -46.45 26.08 21.04
N SER A 23 -45.33 26.74 21.35
CA SER A 23 -44.82 27.23 22.65
C SER A 23 -44.11 26.20 23.55
N LEU A 24 -42.88 26.43 24.05
CA LEU A 24 -42.22 27.58 24.72
C LEU A 24 -42.67 27.80 26.17
N THR A 25 -41.71 27.60 27.08
CA THR A 25 -41.65 28.12 28.47
C THR A 25 -42.79 27.65 29.41
N GLN A 26 -42.61 27.52 30.72
CA GLN A 26 -41.68 28.20 31.61
C GLN A 26 -41.37 27.34 32.86
N THR A 27 -40.29 27.69 33.55
CA THR A 27 -39.95 27.15 34.88
C THR A 27 -40.96 27.56 35.95
N HIS A 28 -41.27 26.68 36.90
CA HIS A 28 -41.47 27.11 38.29
C HIS A 28 -41.14 26.01 39.30
N SER A 29 -40.35 26.38 40.31
CA SER A 29 -40.19 25.65 41.56
C SER A 29 -41.30 26.02 42.54
N LEU A 30 -41.65 25.09 43.44
CA LEU A 30 -41.73 25.35 44.89
C LEU A 30 -41.99 24.06 45.69
N SER A 31 -41.59 24.10 46.95
CA SER A 31 -41.49 23.00 47.92
C SER A 31 -42.57 23.06 49.00
N HIS A 32 -42.97 21.91 49.57
CA HIS A 32 -43.46 21.66 50.95
C HIS A 32 -44.07 20.22 51.02
N THR A 33 -44.15 19.46 52.12
CA THR A 33 -43.80 19.65 53.55
C THR A 33 -43.63 18.29 54.28
N HIS A 34 -42.93 18.30 55.42
CA HIS A 34 -43.06 17.44 56.63
C HIS A 34 -43.45 15.95 56.57
N ALA A 35 -42.62 15.13 57.22
CA ALA A 35 -43.01 14.42 58.45
C ALA A 35 -41.78 14.16 59.36
N LEU A 36 -41.95 14.27 60.69
CA LEU A 36 -40.91 14.05 61.71
C LEU A 36 -41.26 12.82 62.56
N SER A 37 -40.26 12.04 62.97
CA SER A 37 -40.28 11.35 64.27
C SER A 37 -38.87 11.07 64.79
N HIS A 38 -38.59 11.57 66.00
CA HIS A 38 -37.53 11.08 66.91
C HIS A 38 -38.04 9.77 67.56
N THR A 39 -37.31 8.84 68.19
CA THR A 39 -35.93 8.73 68.75
C THR A 39 -35.61 7.19 68.81
N HIS A 40 -34.51 6.61 69.30
CA HIS A 40 -33.40 7.11 70.14
C HIS A 40 -32.05 6.44 69.82
N VAL A 41 -30.99 7.06 70.34
CA VAL A 41 -29.57 6.67 70.37
C VAL A 41 -29.29 5.26 70.93
N HIS A 42 -28.42 4.50 70.27
CA HIS A 42 -27.36 3.73 70.96
C HIS A 42 -26.06 3.76 70.15
N THR A 43 -24.98 4.25 70.76
CA THR A 43 -23.69 4.50 70.11
C THR A 43 -22.77 3.29 70.21
N LEU A 44 -22.35 2.71 69.08
CA LEU A 44 -21.13 1.92 68.98
C LEU A 44 -20.41 2.26 67.67
N SER A 45 -19.13 2.60 67.79
CA SER A 45 -18.33 3.22 66.74
C SER A 45 -17.59 2.19 65.88
N HIS A 46 -17.91 2.12 64.59
CA HIS A 46 -16.96 1.69 63.57
C HIS A 46 -17.07 2.56 62.32
N THR A 47 -15.99 3.28 62.01
CA THR A 47 -15.84 4.08 60.82
C THR A 47 -15.50 3.21 59.62
N GLN A 48 -16.47 2.94 58.75
CA GLN A 48 -16.24 2.56 57.36
C GLN A 48 -16.90 3.59 56.45
N THR A 49 -16.09 4.32 55.70
CA THR A 49 -16.54 5.34 54.74
C THR A 49 -16.98 4.67 53.44
N HIS A 50 -18.29 4.53 53.24
CA HIS A 50 -18.84 4.25 51.92
C HIS A 50 -18.72 5.48 51.02
N THR A 51 -17.99 5.36 49.91
CA THR A 51 -18.02 6.33 48.80
C THR A 51 -18.99 5.87 47.71
N HIS A 52 -19.65 6.85 47.07
CA HIS A 52 -20.72 6.64 46.10
C HIS A 52 -20.37 5.70 44.94
N THR A 53 -21.20 4.69 44.71
CA THR A 53 -21.26 3.97 43.44
C THR A 53 -22.24 4.70 42.51
N LEU A 54 -21.71 5.47 41.56
CA LEU A 54 -22.51 6.01 40.45
C LEU A 54 -22.64 4.92 39.38
N SER A 55 -23.83 4.33 39.26
CA SER A 55 -24.16 3.38 38.21
C SER A 55 -24.24 4.09 36.85
N HIS A 56 -23.14 4.11 36.10
CA HIS A 56 -23.22 4.37 34.66
C HIS A 56 -23.68 3.10 33.94
N THR A 57 -24.76 3.26 33.17
CA THR A 57 -25.35 2.21 32.35
C THR A 57 -24.34 1.71 31.31
N HIS A 58 -24.09 0.40 31.29
CA HIS A 58 -23.26 -0.24 30.27
C HIS A 58 -23.86 -0.06 28.87
N THR A 59 -23.35 0.92 28.12
CA THR A 59 -23.41 0.90 26.66
C THR A 59 -22.36 -0.09 26.16
N VAL A 60 -22.74 -1.01 25.27
CA VAL A 60 -21.83 -2.05 24.75
C VAL A 60 -20.89 -1.45 23.71
N THR A 61 -19.62 -1.26 24.06
CA THR A 61 -18.58 -0.73 23.16
C THR A 61 -17.25 -1.49 23.29
N HIS A 62 -16.88 -2.16 22.20
CA HIS A 62 -15.52 -2.58 21.81
C HIS A 62 -14.63 -3.31 22.85
N THR A 63 -14.91 -4.60 23.03
CA THR A 63 -13.94 -5.62 23.47
C THR A 63 -13.52 -6.50 22.28
N ASP A 64 -12.45 -7.28 22.46
CA ASP A 64 -12.01 -8.48 21.68
C ASP A 64 -10.64 -8.39 20.97
N THR A 65 -9.86 -7.32 21.14
CA THR A 65 -8.38 -7.40 20.94
C THR A 65 -7.72 -7.51 22.31
N PRO A 66 -7.32 -8.70 22.78
CA PRO A 66 -6.91 -8.88 24.18
C PRO A 66 -5.65 -8.09 24.51
N GLY A 67 -5.71 -7.32 25.61
CA GLY A 67 -4.56 -6.60 26.18
C GLY A 67 -4.22 -5.23 25.56
N VAL A 68 -4.98 -4.75 24.57
CA VAL A 68 -4.75 -3.43 23.96
C VAL A 68 -5.39 -2.30 24.79
N THR A 69 -4.69 -1.17 24.94
CA THR A 69 -5.19 0.02 25.66
C THR A 69 -6.36 0.71 24.95
N GLU A 70 -7.29 1.27 25.73
CA GLU A 70 -8.51 1.96 25.26
C GLU A 70 -8.22 3.02 24.19
N VAL A 71 -7.20 3.87 24.39
CA VAL A 71 -6.76 4.90 23.42
C VAL A 71 -6.42 4.32 22.04
N LEU A 72 -5.83 3.12 21.98
CA LEU A 72 -5.52 2.44 20.71
C LEU A 72 -6.74 1.74 20.11
N CYS A 73 -7.69 1.30 20.94
CA CYS A 73 -8.98 0.80 20.48
C CYS A 73 -9.82 1.92 19.83
N GLU A 74 -9.90 3.10 20.46
CA GLU A 74 -10.54 4.29 19.88
C GLU A 74 -9.91 4.69 18.53
N ALA A 75 -8.57 4.68 18.45
CA ALA A 75 -7.86 4.94 17.20
C ALA A 75 -8.19 3.89 16.12
N CYS A 76 -8.30 2.62 16.48
CA CYS A 76 -8.74 1.56 15.55
C CYS A 76 -10.16 1.81 15.03
N ASP A 77 -11.08 2.25 15.90
CA ASP A 77 -12.48 2.49 15.52
C ASP A 77 -12.63 3.69 14.59
N LEU A 78 -11.87 4.76 14.81
CA LEU A 78 -11.78 5.91 13.91
C LEU A 78 -11.24 5.53 12.52
N LEU A 79 -10.32 4.56 12.45
CA LEU A 79 -9.82 3.98 11.19
C LEU A 79 -10.75 2.91 10.58
N GLY A 80 -11.90 2.65 11.22
CA GLY A 80 -12.88 1.65 10.77
C GLY A 80 -12.45 0.20 10.97
N TRP A 81 -11.46 -0.07 11.82
CA TRP A 81 -10.95 -1.41 12.14
C TRP A 81 -11.86 -2.14 13.14
N LYS A 82 -13.15 -2.27 12.79
CA LYS A 82 -14.23 -2.66 13.71
C LYS A 82 -14.11 -4.04 14.37
N LYS A 83 -13.24 -4.91 13.84
CA LYS A 83 -12.97 -6.25 14.39
C LYS A 83 -11.51 -6.63 14.12
N PRO A 84 -10.78 -7.21 15.09
CA PRO A 84 -9.43 -7.67 14.85
C PRO A 84 -9.42 -8.82 13.84
N THR A 85 -8.41 -8.82 12.96
CA THR A 85 -8.23 -9.91 12.01
C THR A 85 -7.65 -11.14 12.70
N LYS A 86 -7.78 -12.32 12.09
CA LYS A 86 -7.24 -13.58 12.63
C LYS A 86 -5.76 -13.48 13.04
N ILE A 87 -4.92 -12.79 12.27
CA ILE A 87 -3.48 -12.66 12.61
C ILE A 87 -3.25 -11.66 13.76
N GLN A 88 -4.14 -10.68 13.93
CA GLN A 88 -4.11 -9.76 15.07
C GLN A 88 -4.49 -10.49 16.37
N ILE A 89 -5.54 -11.31 16.34
CA ILE A 89 -5.98 -12.14 17.48
C ILE A 89 -4.84 -13.08 17.94
N GLU A 90 -4.15 -13.74 17.01
CA GLU A 90 -3.06 -14.68 17.33
C GLU A 90 -1.75 -13.98 17.76
N ALA A 91 -1.39 -12.86 17.14
CA ALA A 91 -0.07 -12.25 17.32
C ALA A 91 -0.01 -11.16 18.40
N ILE A 92 -1.08 -10.40 18.63
CA ILE A 92 -1.05 -9.25 19.55
C ILE A 92 -0.84 -9.68 21.01
N PRO A 93 -1.58 -10.67 21.58
CA PRO A 93 -1.39 -11.05 22.98
C PRO A 93 0.06 -11.51 23.25
N VAL A 94 0.58 -12.34 22.35
CA VAL A 94 1.96 -12.85 22.37
C VAL A 94 3.00 -11.73 22.25
N ALA A 95 2.77 -10.73 21.39
CA ALA A 95 3.65 -9.58 21.27
C ALA A 95 3.64 -8.70 22.53
N LEU A 96 2.49 -8.60 23.22
CA LEU A 96 2.33 -7.85 24.46
C LEU A 96 2.97 -8.56 25.67
N GLU A 97 3.05 -9.89 25.67
CA GLU A 97 3.90 -10.67 26.60
C GLU A 97 5.41 -10.40 26.40
N GLY A 98 5.79 -9.70 25.34
CA GLY A 98 7.18 -9.45 24.99
C GLY A 98 7.88 -10.69 24.39
N ARG A 99 7.14 -11.62 23.78
CA ARG A 99 7.73 -12.69 22.98
C ARG A 99 8.16 -12.16 21.60
N ASP A 100 9.15 -12.81 21.01
CA ASP A 100 9.40 -12.68 19.57
C ASP A 100 8.28 -13.40 18.79
N VAL A 101 7.91 -12.87 17.62
CA VAL A 101 6.74 -13.32 16.86
C VAL A 101 7.08 -13.63 15.42
N ILE A 102 6.59 -14.77 14.93
CA ILE A 102 6.56 -15.13 13.51
C ILE A 102 5.10 -15.13 13.05
N GLY A 103 4.71 -14.11 12.30
CA GLY A 103 3.38 -14.01 11.71
C GLY A 103 3.35 -14.53 10.28
N LEU A 104 2.70 -15.67 10.06
CA LEU A 104 2.48 -16.22 8.71
C LEU A 104 1.06 -15.94 8.25
N ALA A 105 0.93 -14.95 7.36
CA ALA A 105 -0.34 -14.53 6.76
C ALA A 105 -0.11 -13.79 5.42
N GLU A 106 -1.12 -13.83 4.56
CA GLU A 106 -1.08 -13.20 3.23
C GLU A 106 -1.10 -11.66 3.31
N THR A 107 -0.76 -10.98 2.21
CA THR A 107 -0.88 -9.51 2.13
C THR A 107 -2.36 -9.12 2.26
N GLY A 108 -2.67 -8.09 3.07
CA GLY A 108 -4.04 -7.67 3.36
C GLY A 108 -4.71 -8.36 4.55
N SER A 109 -4.08 -9.37 5.17
CA SER A 109 -4.64 -10.04 6.37
C SER A 109 -4.63 -9.19 7.66
N GLY A 110 -4.27 -7.89 7.60
CA GLY A 110 -4.16 -7.02 8.79
C GLY A 110 -2.82 -7.08 9.54
N LYS A 111 -1.77 -7.64 8.93
CA LYS A 111 -0.42 -7.77 9.51
C LYS A 111 0.12 -6.47 10.12
N THR A 112 -0.08 -5.33 9.45
CA THR A 112 0.35 -4.00 9.94
C THR A 112 -0.18 -3.70 11.33
N GLY A 113 -1.50 -3.88 11.57
CA GLY A 113 -2.07 -3.70 12.91
C GLY A 113 -1.53 -4.69 13.94
N ALA A 114 -1.22 -5.93 13.52
CA ALA A 114 -0.73 -7.00 14.39
C ALA A 114 0.65 -6.70 15.01
N PHE A 115 1.51 -5.96 14.30
CA PHE A 115 2.78 -5.47 14.87
C PHE A 115 2.73 -4.01 15.33
N ALA A 116 1.86 -3.17 14.75
CA ALA A 116 1.76 -1.77 15.16
C ALA A 116 1.23 -1.63 16.59
N LEU A 117 0.07 -2.21 16.90
CA LEU A 117 -0.58 -2.05 18.19
C LEU A 117 0.32 -2.37 19.41
N PRO A 118 1.06 -3.50 19.48
CA PRO A 118 1.96 -3.76 20.60
C PRO A 118 3.16 -2.80 20.66
N ILE A 119 3.68 -2.33 19.51
CA ILE A 119 4.76 -1.32 19.47
C ILE A 119 4.26 0.04 19.96
N LEU A 120 3.05 0.44 19.55
CA LEU A 120 2.43 1.69 19.96
C LEU A 120 2.10 1.71 21.44
N GLN A 121 1.60 0.59 21.98
CA GLN A 121 1.35 0.45 23.41
C GLN A 121 2.63 0.62 24.24
N CYS A 122 3.76 0.07 23.77
CA CYS A 122 5.05 0.27 24.41
C CYS A 122 5.54 1.73 24.32
N LEU A 123 5.34 2.39 23.17
CA LEU A 123 5.68 3.80 22.96
C LEU A 123 4.83 4.76 23.79
N LEU A 124 3.53 4.49 23.98
CA LEU A 124 2.65 5.28 24.84
C LEU A 124 3.06 5.17 26.31
N ALA A 125 3.53 3.99 26.75
CA ALA A 125 4.06 3.80 28.10
C ALA A 125 5.47 4.41 28.30
N SER A 126 6.31 4.44 27.26
CA SER A 126 7.66 4.97 27.31
C SER A 126 8.10 5.58 25.96
N ALA A 127 7.80 6.87 25.78
CA ALA A 127 8.12 7.59 24.56
C ALA A 127 9.64 7.69 24.36
N GLN A 128 10.15 7.11 23.26
CA GLN A 128 11.58 7.09 22.95
C GLN A 128 11.83 7.32 21.46
N ARG A 129 12.84 8.13 21.12
CA ARG A 129 13.29 8.26 19.72
C ARG A 129 13.95 6.94 19.27
N LEU A 130 13.70 6.54 18.02
CA LEU A 130 14.26 5.34 17.39
C LEU A 130 13.95 4.04 18.17
N HIS A 131 12.76 3.97 18.75
CA HIS A 131 12.28 2.83 19.53
C HIS A 131 12.07 1.59 18.64
N SER A 132 11.54 1.77 17.43
CA SER A 132 11.25 0.68 16.51
C SER A 132 11.75 0.94 15.09
N LEU A 133 12.11 -0.15 14.42
CA LEU A 133 12.57 -0.20 13.03
C LEU A 133 11.75 -1.24 12.28
N ILE A 134 11.17 -0.82 11.17
CA ILE A 134 10.38 -1.69 10.30
C ILE A 134 11.11 -1.81 8.96
N LEU A 135 11.67 -2.99 8.72
CA LEU A 135 12.25 -3.40 7.44
C LEU A 135 11.15 -3.96 6.54
N THR A 136 11.14 -3.51 5.30
CA THR A 136 10.11 -3.84 4.31
C THR A 136 10.71 -3.79 2.89
N PRO A 137 10.25 -4.61 1.92
CA PRO A 137 10.93 -4.75 0.63
C PRO A 137 10.88 -3.50 -0.27
N THR A 138 9.85 -2.67 -0.17
CA THR A 138 9.62 -1.55 -1.10
C THR A 138 9.40 -0.22 -0.38
N ARG A 139 9.66 0.89 -1.08
CA ARG A 139 9.47 2.24 -0.55
C ARG A 139 7.98 2.57 -0.38
N GLU A 140 7.16 2.04 -1.27
CA GLU A 140 5.71 2.17 -1.29
C GLU A 140 5.10 1.51 -0.05
N LEU A 141 5.56 0.30 0.30
CA LEU A 141 5.09 -0.39 1.52
C LEU A 141 5.63 0.28 2.79
N ALA A 142 6.87 0.80 2.77
CA ALA A 142 7.39 1.63 3.87
C ALA A 142 6.50 2.85 4.14
N PHE A 143 6.07 3.56 3.07
CA PHE A 143 5.20 4.72 3.20
C PHE A 143 3.82 4.34 3.75
N GLN A 144 3.19 3.29 3.21
CA GLN A 144 1.89 2.77 3.71
C GLN A 144 1.95 2.37 5.19
N ILE A 145 3.04 1.74 5.63
CA ILE A 145 3.22 1.39 7.04
C ILE A 145 3.39 2.66 7.88
N ALA A 146 4.14 3.65 7.43
CA ALA A 146 4.29 4.93 8.14
C ALA A 146 2.94 5.64 8.31
N GLU A 147 2.15 5.76 7.24
CA GLU A 147 0.78 6.32 7.29
C GLU A 147 -0.10 5.60 8.32
N HIS A 148 -0.01 4.26 8.41
CA HIS A 148 -0.75 3.50 9.43
C HIS A 148 -0.31 3.79 10.87
N PHE A 149 0.98 4.05 11.11
CA PHE A 149 1.49 4.41 12.44
C PHE A 149 1.10 5.84 12.83
N ASP A 150 1.18 6.79 11.90
CA ASP A 150 0.73 8.17 12.10
C ASP A 150 -0.79 8.22 12.36
N ALA A 151 -1.58 7.46 11.59
CA ALA A 151 -3.03 7.39 11.71
C ALA A 151 -3.51 6.71 13.02
N LEU A 152 -2.71 5.81 13.59
CA LEU A 152 -2.93 5.23 14.93
C LEU A 152 -2.44 6.15 16.08
N GLY A 153 -2.01 7.38 15.78
CA GLY A 153 -1.69 8.41 16.78
C GLY A 153 -0.22 8.49 17.20
N SER A 154 0.71 7.84 16.50
CA SER A 154 2.11 7.72 16.92
C SER A 154 3.09 8.59 16.14
N SER A 155 3.05 9.90 16.38
CA SER A 155 3.98 10.88 15.78
C SER A 155 5.44 10.80 16.29
N ILE A 156 5.77 9.86 17.19
CA ILE A 156 7.06 9.77 17.88
C ILE A 156 7.61 8.34 17.83
N GLY A 157 8.89 8.19 17.47
CA GLY A 157 9.71 7.02 17.85
C GLY A 157 9.88 5.91 16.82
N VAL A 158 9.09 5.87 15.75
CA VAL A 158 9.08 4.79 14.74
C VAL A 158 9.89 5.16 13.49
N LYS A 159 10.54 4.18 12.86
CA LYS A 159 11.13 4.32 11.52
C LYS A 159 10.84 3.14 10.60
N THR A 160 10.33 3.43 9.41
CA THR A 160 10.20 2.50 8.28
C THR A 160 11.37 2.68 7.32
N ALA A 161 12.01 1.61 6.86
CA ALA A 161 13.11 1.68 5.89
C ALA A 161 13.18 0.43 4.98
N THR A 162 13.66 0.61 3.75
CA THR A 162 14.16 -0.51 2.93
C THR A 162 15.60 -0.85 3.34
N PRO A 163 16.04 -2.12 3.28
CA PRO A 163 17.35 -2.53 3.80
C PRO A 163 18.53 -1.75 3.21
N GLY A 164 18.61 -1.61 1.89
CA GLY A 164 19.70 -0.87 1.23
C GLY A 164 19.76 0.61 1.62
N ARG A 165 18.61 1.28 1.79
CA ARG A 165 18.60 2.70 2.22
C ARG A 165 18.94 2.85 3.71
N LEU A 166 18.64 1.86 4.54
CA LEU A 166 19.08 1.88 5.92
C LEU A 166 20.59 1.70 6.04
N ILE A 167 21.19 0.80 5.24
CA ILE A 167 22.65 0.62 5.16
C ILE A 167 23.34 1.90 4.73
N ASP A 168 22.87 2.55 3.66
CA ASP A 168 23.36 3.87 3.23
C ASP A 168 23.33 4.92 4.37
N HIS A 169 22.25 4.96 5.16
CA HIS A 169 22.21 5.83 6.34
C HIS A 169 23.16 5.42 7.47
N LEU A 170 23.36 4.12 7.71
CA LEU A 170 24.30 3.60 8.72
C LEU A 170 25.77 3.86 8.36
N GLU A 171 26.12 3.76 7.07
CA GLU A 171 27.48 3.94 6.57
C GLU A 171 27.81 5.43 6.34
N ASN A 172 26.88 6.22 5.79
CA ASN A 172 27.16 7.59 5.30
C ASN A 172 26.57 8.74 6.15
N THR A 173 25.64 8.49 7.09
CA THR A 173 25.03 9.58 7.89
C THR A 173 25.72 9.76 9.25
N LYS A 174 26.49 10.84 9.40
CA LYS A 174 27.18 11.19 10.66
C LYS A 174 26.20 11.22 11.85
N GLY A 175 26.56 10.50 12.92
CA GLY A 175 25.78 10.42 14.17
C GLY A 175 24.56 9.48 14.13
N PHE A 176 24.17 8.95 12.96
CA PHE A 176 23.08 7.99 12.86
C PHE A 176 23.48 6.66 13.49
N ASN A 177 22.66 6.14 14.40
CA ASN A 177 22.84 4.82 15.01
C ASN A 177 21.50 4.28 15.52
N LEU A 178 21.47 2.98 15.80
CA LEU A 178 20.27 2.25 16.24
C LEU A 178 20.42 1.68 17.66
N ARG A 179 21.31 2.23 18.50
CA ARG A 179 21.64 1.67 19.82
C ARG A 179 20.46 1.64 20.80
N ALA A 180 19.47 2.52 20.60
CA ALA A 180 18.28 2.61 21.44
C ALA A 180 17.12 1.71 20.95
N LEU A 181 17.30 0.95 19.87
CA LEU A 181 16.24 0.15 19.25
C LEU A 181 15.72 -0.94 20.19
N LYS A 182 14.41 -0.96 20.42
CA LYS A 182 13.70 -1.98 21.23
C LYS A 182 12.88 -2.95 20.40
N TYR A 183 12.44 -2.57 19.20
CA TYR A 183 11.70 -3.44 18.28
C TYR A 183 12.32 -3.47 16.88
N LEU A 184 12.53 -4.67 16.34
CA LEU A 184 12.77 -4.92 14.92
C LEU A 184 11.54 -5.62 14.33
N VAL A 185 10.97 -5.05 13.27
CA VAL A 185 9.96 -5.71 12.44
C VAL A 185 10.56 -5.99 11.05
N MET A 186 10.34 -7.18 10.52
CA MET A 186 10.63 -7.55 9.14
C MET A 186 9.33 -7.95 8.47
N ASP A 187 8.71 -7.05 7.70
CA ASP A 187 7.47 -7.31 6.96
C ASP A 187 7.75 -7.75 5.52
N GLU A 188 6.91 -8.66 5.02
CA GLU A 188 7.10 -9.39 3.76
C GLU A 188 8.53 -9.94 3.62
N ALA A 189 9.02 -10.62 4.67
CA ALA A 189 10.40 -11.10 4.78
C ALA A 189 10.82 -12.07 3.65
N ASP A 190 9.89 -12.84 3.09
CA ASP A 190 10.12 -13.64 1.88
C ASP A 190 10.44 -12.78 0.66
N ARG A 191 9.75 -11.65 0.47
CA ARG A 191 10.04 -10.69 -0.60
C ARG A 191 11.36 -9.96 -0.39
N ILE A 192 11.70 -9.57 0.85
CA ILE A 192 13.00 -8.96 1.17
C ILE A 192 14.15 -9.87 0.69
N LEU A 193 14.06 -11.17 0.97
CA LEU A 193 15.10 -12.15 0.63
C LEU A 193 15.06 -12.63 -0.84
N ASN A 194 13.95 -12.40 -1.55
CA ASN A 194 13.82 -12.64 -2.99
C ASN A 194 14.31 -11.45 -3.84
N MET A 195 14.40 -10.25 -3.25
CA MET A 195 15.03 -9.07 -3.86
C MET A 195 16.54 -8.97 -3.53
N ASP A 196 17.12 -10.09 -3.09
CA ASP A 196 18.54 -10.28 -2.74
C ASP A 196 19.13 -9.35 -1.67
N PHE A 197 18.29 -8.65 -0.89
CA PHE A 197 18.71 -7.86 0.29
C PHE A 197 19.23 -8.69 1.48
N GLU A 198 19.58 -9.96 1.27
CA GLU A 198 20.07 -10.86 2.32
C GLU A 198 21.36 -10.34 2.96
N SER A 199 22.25 -9.75 2.15
CA SER A 199 23.53 -9.19 2.64
C SER A 199 23.35 -7.95 3.50
N GLU A 200 22.38 -7.10 3.15
CA GLU A 200 22.03 -5.86 3.81
C GLU A 200 21.32 -6.15 5.13
N VAL A 201 20.41 -7.13 5.16
CA VAL A 201 19.78 -7.60 6.40
C VAL A 201 20.84 -8.19 7.34
N ASP A 202 21.75 -9.05 6.86
CA ASP A 202 22.85 -9.60 7.67
C ASP A 202 23.80 -8.50 8.21
N LYS A 203 24.00 -7.40 7.47
CA LYS A 203 24.71 -6.20 7.97
C LYS A 203 23.90 -5.46 9.06
N ILE A 204 22.61 -5.22 8.86
CA ILE A 204 21.74 -4.54 9.82
C ILE A 204 21.69 -5.31 11.15
N LEU A 205 21.50 -6.63 11.10
CA LEU A 205 21.43 -7.49 12.29
C LEU A 205 22.70 -7.45 13.15
N LYS A 206 23.87 -7.12 12.58
CA LYS A 206 25.15 -6.98 13.31
C LYS A 206 25.30 -5.66 14.07
N VAL A 207 24.59 -4.60 13.67
CA VAL A 207 24.76 -3.25 14.26
C VAL A 207 23.64 -2.84 15.20
N ILE A 208 22.51 -3.54 15.19
CA ILE A 208 21.38 -3.30 16.11
C ILE A 208 21.57 -4.05 17.45
N PRO A 209 20.95 -3.60 18.55
CA PRO A 209 20.97 -4.28 19.84
C PRO A 209 20.48 -5.73 19.75
N ARG A 210 21.13 -6.63 20.52
CA ARG A 210 20.66 -8.01 20.69
C ARG A 210 19.47 -8.12 21.64
N ASP A 211 19.47 -7.34 22.72
CA ASP A 211 18.30 -7.17 23.60
C ASP A 211 17.27 -6.26 22.93
N ARG A 212 16.34 -6.90 22.21
CA ARG A 212 15.21 -6.29 21.50
C ARG A 212 14.11 -7.34 21.33
N ARG A 213 12.90 -6.91 20.99
CA ARG A 213 11.86 -7.79 20.45
C ARG A 213 11.94 -7.81 18.93
N THR A 214 11.78 -8.99 18.33
CA THR A 214 11.83 -9.18 16.88
C THR A 214 10.56 -9.82 16.36
N PHE A 215 9.92 -9.16 15.40
CA PHE A 215 8.73 -9.65 14.71
C PHE A 215 9.06 -9.92 13.24
N LEU A 216 8.81 -11.14 12.77
CA LEU A 216 8.99 -11.55 11.38
C LEU A 216 7.62 -11.87 10.77
N PHE A 217 7.19 -11.06 9.82
CA PHE A 217 5.95 -11.24 9.09
C PHE A 217 6.24 -11.65 7.64
N SER A 218 5.62 -12.74 7.18
CA SER A 218 5.88 -13.32 5.86
C SER A 218 4.61 -13.99 5.32
N ALA A 219 4.47 -14.09 3.99
CA ALA A 219 3.45 -14.94 3.39
C ALA A 219 3.89 -16.42 3.38
N THR A 220 5.19 -16.67 3.19
CA THR A 220 5.77 -18.01 3.03
C THR A 220 6.95 -18.28 3.95
N MET A 221 7.23 -19.56 4.20
CA MET A 221 8.39 -20.04 4.98
C MET A 221 9.40 -20.75 4.08
N THR A 222 10.15 -19.97 3.29
CA THR A 222 11.23 -20.50 2.45
C THR A 222 12.47 -20.85 3.28
N LYS A 223 13.41 -21.62 2.71
CA LYS A 223 14.71 -21.91 3.35
C LYS A 223 15.49 -20.63 3.72
N LYS A 224 15.43 -19.58 2.87
CA LYS A 224 16.01 -18.26 3.17
C LYS A 224 15.34 -17.62 4.40
N VAL A 225 14.01 -17.59 4.47
CA VAL A 225 13.27 -17.05 5.62
C VAL A 225 13.58 -17.82 6.91
N GLN A 226 13.70 -19.15 6.85
CA GLN A 226 14.11 -19.95 8.01
C GLN A 226 15.57 -19.68 8.45
N LYS A 227 16.48 -19.34 7.53
CA LYS A 227 17.84 -18.91 7.89
C LYS A 227 17.78 -17.56 8.62
N LEU A 228 17.06 -16.59 8.06
CA LEU A 228 16.84 -15.27 8.68
C LEU A 228 16.20 -15.39 10.07
N GLN A 229 15.20 -16.26 10.23
CA GLN A 229 14.53 -16.53 11.51
C GLN A 229 15.55 -16.89 12.61
N ARG A 230 16.45 -17.83 12.32
CA ARG A 230 17.47 -18.31 13.28
C ARG A 230 18.54 -17.25 13.59
N ALA A 231 18.76 -16.29 12.69
CA ALA A 231 19.73 -15.21 12.87
C ALA A 231 19.15 -14.00 13.62
N ALA A 232 17.84 -13.79 13.54
CA ALA A 232 17.20 -12.55 13.98
C ALA A 232 16.26 -12.67 15.20
N LEU A 233 15.73 -13.86 15.53
CA LEU A 233 14.73 -14.05 16.60
C LEU A 233 15.21 -14.98 17.72
N GLN A 234 14.70 -14.78 18.93
CA GLN A 234 14.98 -15.58 20.13
C GLN A 234 13.68 -16.18 20.69
N ASP A 235 13.61 -17.52 20.75
CA ASP A 235 12.43 -18.31 21.15
C ASP A 235 11.05 -17.77 20.63
N PRO A 236 10.89 -17.64 19.30
CA PRO A 236 9.71 -16.99 18.72
C PRO A 236 8.47 -17.88 18.69
N VAL A 237 7.31 -17.30 18.97
CA VAL A 237 6.01 -17.95 18.76
C VAL A 237 5.60 -17.84 17.30
N LYS A 238 5.00 -18.90 16.76
CA LYS A 238 4.61 -18.98 15.34
C LYS A 238 3.10 -18.87 15.13
N CYS A 239 2.61 -17.64 15.03
CA CYS A 239 1.22 -17.28 14.73
C CYS A 239 0.94 -17.55 13.23
N THR A 240 0.29 -18.67 12.91
CA THR A 240 0.04 -19.09 11.51
C THR A 240 -1.44 -19.04 11.16
N VAL A 241 -1.82 -18.09 10.29
CA VAL A 241 -3.20 -17.95 9.80
C VAL A 241 -3.25 -18.45 8.36
N SER A 242 -3.28 -19.77 8.22
CA SER A 242 -3.33 -20.45 6.93
C SER A 242 -4.78 -20.66 6.47
N SER A 243 -5.06 -20.23 5.25
CA SER A 243 -5.57 -21.17 4.23
C SER A 243 -4.47 -21.35 3.18
N LYS A 244 -3.79 -22.50 3.21
CA LYS A 244 -2.75 -22.91 2.23
C LYS A 244 -3.16 -22.51 0.82
N TYR A 245 -2.42 -21.59 0.18
CA TYR A 245 -2.64 -21.13 -1.19
C TYR A 245 -4.13 -21.12 -1.56
N ALA A 246 -4.93 -20.33 -0.84
CA ALA A 246 -6.33 -20.15 -1.20
C ALA A 246 -6.41 -19.39 -2.51
N THR A 247 -6.31 -20.14 -3.62
CA THR A 247 -6.84 -19.71 -4.90
C THR A 247 -8.28 -19.32 -4.63
N VAL A 248 -8.56 -18.02 -4.61
CA VAL A 248 -9.86 -17.46 -4.25
C VAL A 248 -10.92 -18.30 -4.93
N ASP A 249 -11.83 -18.96 -4.19
CA ASP A 249 -12.69 -20.02 -4.76
C ASP A 249 -13.59 -19.52 -5.91
N LYS A 250 -13.72 -18.19 -6.04
CA LYS A 250 -14.44 -17.46 -7.09
C LYS A 250 -13.59 -17.04 -8.30
N LEU A 251 -12.28 -17.35 -8.32
CA LEU A 251 -11.35 -17.03 -9.40
C LEU A 251 -11.16 -18.26 -10.30
N GLN A 252 -11.70 -18.18 -11.52
CA GLN A 252 -11.46 -19.18 -12.54
C GLN A 252 -10.07 -18.95 -13.14
N GLN A 253 -9.19 -19.93 -13.07
CA GLN A 253 -7.82 -19.83 -13.57
C GLN A 253 -7.64 -20.78 -14.74
N TYR A 254 -7.07 -20.28 -15.83
CA TYR A 254 -6.79 -21.01 -17.06
C TYR A 254 -5.34 -20.79 -17.49
N TYR A 255 -4.81 -21.70 -18.30
CA TYR A 255 -3.58 -21.47 -19.05
C TYR A 255 -3.85 -21.56 -20.55
N ILE A 256 -3.02 -20.92 -21.36
CA ILE A 256 -3.01 -21.13 -22.81
C ILE A 256 -1.56 -21.33 -23.26
N PHE A 257 -1.31 -22.42 -23.99
CA PHE A 257 0.01 -22.67 -24.57
C PHE A 257 0.08 -21.99 -25.94
N ILE A 258 1.05 -21.09 -26.13
CA ILE A 258 1.14 -20.25 -27.33
C ILE A 258 2.58 -20.13 -27.84
N PRO A 259 2.83 -20.12 -29.15
CA PRO A 259 4.16 -19.83 -29.67
C PRO A 259 4.55 -18.38 -29.33
N SER A 260 5.72 -18.18 -28.72
CA SER A 260 6.17 -16.86 -28.23
C SER A 260 6.11 -15.73 -29.28
N LYS A 261 6.29 -16.05 -30.58
CA LYS A 261 6.18 -15.12 -31.71
C LYS A 261 4.79 -14.47 -31.83
N TYR A 262 3.71 -15.19 -31.52
CA TYR A 262 2.33 -14.76 -31.72
C TYR A 262 1.67 -14.23 -30.43
N LYS A 263 2.45 -14.04 -29.35
CA LYS A 263 1.97 -13.69 -28.01
C LYS A 263 1.05 -12.46 -27.96
N ASP A 264 1.33 -11.43 -28.76
CA ASP A 264 0.46 -10.24 -28.84
C ASP A 264 -0.82 -10.49 -29.66
N CYS A 265 -0.83 -11.43 -30.61
CA CYS A 265 -2.05 -11.79 -31.38
C CYS A 265 -3.05 -12.53 -30.48
N TYR A 266 -2.56 -13.50 -29.70
CA TYR A 266 -3.35 -14.19 -28.67
C TYR A 266 -3.90 -13.22 -27.61
N LEU A 267 -3.10 -12.22 -27.19
CA LEU A 267 -3.57 -11.17 -26.28
C LEU A 267 -4.76 -10.40 -26.88
N VAL A 268 -4.64 -9.94 -28.12
CA VAL A 268 -5.68 -9.14 -28.77
C VAL A 268 -6.93 -9.96 -29.07
N SER A 269 -6.79 -11.22 -29.49
CA SER A 269 -7.91 -12.16 -29.65
C SER A 269 -8.72 -12.31 -28.36
N ILE A 270 -8.07 -12.63 -27.24
CA ILE A 270 -8.73 -12.82 -25.95
C ILE A 270 -9.37 -11.53 -25.43
N LEU A 271 -8.75 -10.36 -25.66
CA LEU A 271 -9.33 -9.06 -25.30
C LEU A 271 -10.59 -8.72 -26.14
N ASN A 272 -10.64 -9.16 -27.40
CA ASN A 272 -11.80 -9.00 -28.27
C ASN A 272 -12.93 -9.99 -27.91
N GLU A 273 -12.60 -11.26 -27.67
CA GLU A 273 -13.57 -12.30 -27.24
C GLU A 273 -14.24 -11.92 -25.92
N LEU A 274 -13.46 -11.42 -24.96
CA LEU A 274 -13.94 -11.02 -23.64
C LEU A 274 -14.30 -9.53 -23.55
N ALA A 275 -14.57 -8.87 -24.68
CA ALA A 275 -14.88 -7.44 -24.74
C ALA A 275 -16.04 -7.04 -23.80
N GLY A 276 -15.99 -5.78 -23.33
CA GLY A 276 -16.91 -5.27 -22.29
C GLY A 276 -16.42 -5.50 -20.86
N ASN A 277 -15.46 -6.39 -20.64
CA ASN A 277 -14.79 -6.57 -19.34
C ASN A 277 -13.64 -5.56 -19.12
N SER A 278 -13.23 -5.41 -17.86
CA SER A 278 -12.00 -4.69 -17.49
C SER A 278 -10.86 -5.68 -17.27
N PHE A 279 -9.68 -5.38 -17.82
CA PHE A 279 -8.52 -6.28 -17.81
C PHE A 279 -7.32 -5.69 -17.08
N MET A 280 -6.50 -6.56 -16.50
CA MET A 280 -5.17 -6.24 -16.00
C MET A 280 -4.17 -7.20 -16.65
N VAL A 281 -3.21 -6.67 -17.40
CA VAL A 281 -2.21 -7.45 -18.14
C VAL A 281 -0.86 -7.30 -17.45
N PHE A 282 -0.39 -8.36 -16.79
CA PHE A 282 0.91 -8.37 -16.13
C PHE A 282 2.04 -8.55 -17.15
N CYS A 283 3.08 -7.72 -17.05
CA CYS A 283 4.25 -7.73 -17.92
C CYS A 283 5.53 -7.82 -17.10
N GLY A 284 6.50 -8.64 -17.53
CA GLY A 284 7.75 -8.85 -16.81
C GLY A 284 8.71 -7.64 -16.76
N THR A 285 8.48 -6.60 -17.56
CA THR A 285 9.30 -5.37 -17.56
C THR A 285 8.45 -4.11 -17.82
N CYS A 286 8.89 -2.97 -17.29
CA CYS A 286 8.28 -1.66 -17.52
C CYS A 286 8.18 -1.33 -19.03
N ASN A 287 9.24 -1.61 -19.78
CA ASN A 287 9.28 -1.38 -21.22
C ASN A 287 8.25 -2.23 -21.97
N ASN A 288 8.04 -3.49 -21.57
CA ASN A 288 7.00 -4.32 -22.18
C ASN A 288 5.58 -3.87 -21.80
N ALA A 289 5.37 -3.43 -20.55
CA ALA A 289 4.08 -2.86 -20.13
C ALA A 289 3.70 -1.63 -20.97
N GLN A 290 4.65 -0.70 -21.15
CA GLN A 290 4.47 0.47 -22.01
C GLN A 290 4.22 0.07 -23.48
N ARG A 291 5.06 -0.82 -24.04
CA ARG A 291 4.92 -1.32 -25.42
C ARG A 291 3.56 -1.96 -25.68
N VAL A 292 3.09 -2.82 -24.78
CA VAL A 292 1.78 -3.48 -24.89
C VAL A 292 0.66 -2.45 -24.82
N ALA A 293 0.74 -1.47 -23.93
CA ALA A 293 -0.28 -0.42 -23.86
C ALA A 293 -0.35 0.43 -25.15
N LEU A 294 0.79 0.75 -25.78
CA LEU A 294 0.82 1.45 -27.07
C LEU A 294 0.27 0.59 -28.21
N LEU A 295 0.65 -0.70 -28.27
CA LEU A 295 0.10 -1.66 -29.22
C LEU A 295 -1.43 -1.74 -29.13
N LEU A 296 -1.97 -1.84 -27.91
CA LEU A 296 -3.41 -1.91 -27.68
C LEU A 296 -4.11 -0.62 -28.12
N ARG A 297 -3.55 0.56 -27.81
CA ARG A 297 -4.10 1.85 -28.26
C ARG A 297 -4.13 1.98 -29.78
N ASN A 298 -3.07 1.57 -30.47
CA ASN A 298 -3.02 1.57 -31.94
C ASN A 298 -4.04 0.62 -32.56
N LEU A 299 -4.51 -0.38 -31.82
CA LEU A 299 -5.59 -1.28 -32.21
C LEU A 299 -6.99 -0.77 -31.80
N GLY A 300 -7.10 0.41 -31.17
CA GLY A 300 -8.34 1.00 -30.68
C GLY A 300 -8.74 0.57 -29.26
N ILE A 301 -7.93 -0.25 -28.58
CA ILE A 301 -8.18 -0.73 -27.23
C ILE A 301 -7.57 0.26 -26.22
N THR A 302 -8.41 0.88 -25.38
CA THR A 302 -7.94 1.82 -24.35
C THR A 302 -7.14 1.09 -23.28
N ALA A 303 -5.81 1.22 -23.32
CA ALA A 303 -4.89 0.65 -22.33
C ALA A 303 -4.14 1.73 -21.53
N ILE A 304 -3.98 1.51 -20.24
CA ILE A 304 -3.18 2.34 -19.33
C ILE A 304 -2.05 1.47 -18.77
N PRO A 305 -0.77 1.76 -19.10
CA PRO A 305 0.34 1.05 -18.50
C PRO A 305 0.51 1.49 -17.04
N LEU A 306 0.88 0.56 -16.16
CA LEU A 306 1.25 0.83 -14.77
C LEU A 306 2.61 0.20 -14.49
N HIS A 307 3.60 1.02 -14.14
CA HIS A 307 4.96 0.56 -13.87
C HIS A 307 5.71 1.52 -12.93
N GLY A 308 6.75 1.02 -12.25
CA GLY A 308 7.50 1.75 -11.21
C GLY A 308 8.37 2.93 -11.67
N GLN A 309 8.10 3.50 -12.86
CA GLN A 309 8.71 4.76 -13.32
C GLN A 309 7.66 5.87 -13.49
N MET A 310 6.42 5.64 -13.05
CA MET A 310 5.33 6.62 -13.05
C MET A 310 5.29 7.38 -11.72
N SER A 311 4.65 8.55 -11.69
CA SER A 311 4.46 9.30 -10.44
C SER A 311 3.52 8.56 -9.48
N GLN A 312 3.81 8.62 -8.18
CA GLN A 312 3.08 7.88 -7.14
C GLN A 312 1.59 8.27 -7.09
N ASP A 313 1.27 9.55 -7.29
CA ASP A 313 -0.10 10.08 -7.40
C ASP A 313 -0.93 9.49 -8.55
N TYR A 314 -0.28 8.92 -9.56
CA TYR A 314 -0.93 8.22 -10.66
C TYR A 314 -1.19 6.76 -10.27
N ILE A 315 -0.18 6.10 -9.69
CA ILE A 315 -0.26 4.70 -9.23
C ILE A 315 -1.34 4.56 -8.15
N HIS A 316 -1.41 5.46 -7.16
CA HIS A 316 -2.45 5.47 -6.12
C HIS A 316 -3.87 5.75 -6.67
N ARG A 317 -3.98 6.43 -7.81
CA ARG A 317 -5.27 6.78 -8.43
C ARG A 317 -5.83 5.64 -9.26
N VAL A 318 -4.99 4.99 -10.06
CA VAL A 318 -5.41 3.87 -10.94
C VAL A 318 -5.40 2.53 -10.19
N GLY A 319 -4.48 2.34 -9.23
CA GLY A 319 -4.36 1.11 -8.45
C GLY A 319 -5.54 0.82 -7.51
N ARG A 320 -6.34 1.84 -7.14
CA ARG A 320 -7.58 1.65 -6.37
C ARG A 320 -8.72 1.05 -7.19
N THR A 321 -8.67 1.12 -8.51
CA THR A 321 -9.72 0.61 -9.42
C THR A 321 -9.71 -0.92 -9.55
N ALA A 322 -8.68 -1.60 -9.01
CA ALA A 322 -8.46 -3.03 -9.22
C ALA A 322 -8.14 -3.80 -7.94
N ARG A 323 -9.05 -3.80 -6.95
CA ARG A 323 -8.94 -4.69 -5.76
C ARG A 323 -10.26 -5.33 -5.32
N ALA A 324 -10.15 -6.64 -5.06
CA ALA A 324 -10.92 -7.51 -4.16
C ALA A 324 -12.46 -7.60 -4.27
N GLY A 325 -12.96 -8.83 -4.37
CA GLY A 325 -14.34 -9.22 -4.03
C GLY A 325 -15.21 -9.77 -5.16
N ARG A 326 -14.87 -9.49 -6.43
CA ARG A 326 -15.61 -9.99 -7.60
C ARG A 326 -15.04 -11.31 -8.12
N SER A 327 -15.92 -12.14 -8.70
CA SER A 327 -15.51 -13.26 -9.55
C SER A 327 -14.74 -12.76 -10.77
N GLY A 328 -13.82 -13.57 -11.28
CA GLY A 328 -13.00 -13.20 -12.43
C GLY A 328 -12.35 -14.41 -13.10
N LYS A 329 -11.85 -14.18 -14.32
CA LYS A 329 -10.99 -15.12 -15.04
C LYS A 329 -9.54 -14.62 -14.98
N SER A 330 -8.60 -15.51 -14.70
CA SER A 330 -7.15 -15.29 -14.89
C SER A 330 -6.67 -16.25 -15.97
N ILE A 331 -5.94 -15.73 -16.96
CA ILE A 331 -5.45 -16.52 -18.10
C ILE A 331 -3.93 -16.38 -18.15
N THR A 332 -3.22 -17.47 -17.96
CA THR A 332 -1.75 -17.50 -17.96
C THR A 332 -1.22 -17.90 -19.33
N PHE A 333 -0.41 -17.03 -19.94
CA PHE A 333 0.21 -17.29 -21.24
C PHE A 333 1.51 -18.07 -21.07
N VAL A 334 1.49 -19.35 -21.46
CA VAL A 334 2.63 -20.28 -21.37
C VAL A 334 3.26 -20.42 -22.75
N THR A 335 4.50 -20.00 -22.92
CA THR A 335 5.27 -20.25 -24.15
C THR A 335 6.15 -21.49 -24.01
N GLN A 336 6.84 -21.87 -25.08
CA GLN A 336 7.84 -22.95 -25.04
C GLN A 336 8.95 -22.75 -23.99
N TYR A 337 9.20 -21.50 -23.55
CA TYR A 337 10.19 -21.16 -22.53
C TYR A 337 9.64 -21.20 -21.11
N ASP A 338 8.31 -21.20 -20.94
CA ASP A 338 7.63 -21.06 -19.65
C ASP A 338 7.22 -22.43 -19.04
N VAL A 339 7.41 -23.54 -19.77
CA VAL A 339 6.88 -24.87 -19.42
C VAL A 339 7.30 -25.34 -18.03
N GLU A 340 8.59 -25.22 -17.68
CA GLU A 340 9.10 -25.65 -16.38
C GLU A 340 8.56 -24.74 -15.24
N LEU A 341 8.52 -23.43 -15.47
CA LEU A 341 7.95 -22.46 -14.51
C LEU A 341 6.47 -22.73 -14.26
N PHE A 342 5.72 -23.03 -15.32
CA PHE A 342 4.30 -23.38 -15.24
C PHE A 342 4.07 -24.67 -14.44
N GLN A 343 4.84 -25.72 -14.71
CA GLN A 343 4.77 -26.99 -13.96
C GLN A 343 5.08 -26.79 -12.46
N ARG A 344 6.07 -25.95 -12.13
CA ARG A 344 6.36 -25.57 -10.73
C ARG A 344 5.19 -24.82 -10.09
N ILE A 345 4.49 -23.95 -10.82
CA ILE A 345 3.29 -23.25 -10.33
C ILE A 345 2.15 -24.24 -10.05
N GLU A 346 1.84 -25.16 -10.97
CA GLU A 346 0.81 -26.19 -10.74
C GLU A 346 1.13 -27.08 -9.53
N ALA A 347 2.40 -27.44 -9.34
CA ALA A 347 2.86 -28.22 -8.20
C ALA A 347 2.73 -27.46 -6.85
N LEU A 348 2.97 -26.14 -6.86
CA LEU A 348 2.80 -25.28 -5.68
C LEU A 348 1.32 -25.06 -5.33
N ILE A 349 0.45 -24.92 -6.33
CA ILE A 349 -1.00 -24.78 -6.15
C ILE A 349 -1.63 -26.14 -5.78
N GLY A 350 -1.02 -27.26 -6.18
CA GLY A 350 -1.55 -28.61 -5.98
C GLY A 350 -2.72 -28.94 -6.91
N LYS A 351 -2.86 -28.21 -8.03
CA LYS A 351 -3.97 -28.36 -8.99
C LYS A 351 -3.49 -28.14 -10.41
N LYS A 352 -3.96 -28.99 -11.34
CA LYS A 352 -3.83 -28.79 -12.78
C LYS A 352 -4.79 -27.70 -13.25
N LEU A 353 -4.27 -26.73 -14.00
CA LEU A 353 -5.09 -25.66 -14.55
C LEU A 353 -5.76 -26.12 -15.86
N PRO A 354 -7.04 -25.80 -16.10
CA PRO A 354 -7.68 -26.05 -17.38
C PRO A 354 -7.07 -25.18 -18.49
N ALA A 355 -7.02 -25.71 -19.71
CA ALA A 355 -6.71 -24.92 -20.89
C ALA A 355 -7.82 -23.89 -21.16
N PHE A 356 -7.45 -22.68 -21.57
CA PHE A 356 -8.38 -21.68 -22.09
C PHE A 356 -8.75 -22.07 -23.53
N PRO A 357 -10.04 -22.12 -23.90
CA PRO A 357 -10.44 -22.41 -25.28
C PRO A 357 -10.03 -21.25 -26.19
N THR A 358 -9.43 -21.55 -27.34
CA THR A 358 -9.05 -20.55 -28.35
C THR A 358 -8.98 -21.23 -29.71
N GLN A 359 -9.43 -20.56 -30.76
CA GLN A 359 -9.32 -21.02 -32.14
C GLN A 359 -8.09 -20.36 -32.77
N GLU A 360 -7.09 -21.15 -33.17
CA GLU A 360 -5.82 -20.59 -33.66
C GLU A 360 -6.03 -19.81 -34.98
N GLU A 361 -6.95 -20.27 -35.83
CA GLU A 361 -7.32 -19.64 -37.09
C GLU A 361 -7.82 -18.20 -36.88
N GLU A 362 -8.66 -17.97 -35.86
CA GLU A 362 -9.16 -16.64 -35.49
C GLU A 362 -8.05 -15.72 -34.97
N VAL A 363 -7.08 -16.29 -34.24
CA VAL A 363 -5.90 -15.54 -33.79
C VAL A 363 -5.03 -15.14 -34.98
N MET A 364 -4.84 -16.02 -35.97
CA MET A 364 -4.00 -15.75 -37.14
C MET A 364 -4.61 -14.71 -38.08
N MET A 365 -5.95 -14.57 -38.13
CA MET A 365 -6.60 -13.48 -38.86
C MET A 365 -6.20 -12.08 -38.35
N LEU A 366 -5.74 -11.97 -37.09
CA LEU A 366 -5.28 -10.69 -36.52
C LEU A 366 -3.80 -10.38 -36.84
N LEU A 367 -3.05 -11.32 -37.43
CA LEU A 367 -1.59 -11.27 -37.51
C LEU A 367 -1.06 -10.00 -38.19
N GLU A 368 -1.63 -9.60 -39.33
CA GLU A 368 -1.17 -8.43 -40.08
C GLU A 368 -1.38 -7.14 -39.29
N ARG A 369 -2.62 -6.87 -38.86
CA ARG A 369 -3.02 -5.70 -38.08
C ARG A 369 -2.26 -5.60 -36.75
N VAL A 370 -2.03 -6.71 -36.06
CA VAL A 370 -1.24 -6.74 -34.82
C VAL A 370 0.25 -6.50 -35.11
N SER A 371 0.80 -7.05 -36.19
CA SER A 371 2.20 -6.82 -36.59
C SER A 371 2.46 -5.36 -36.96
N GLU A 372 1.50 -4.70 -37.60
CA GLU A 372 1.55 -3.27 -37.89
C GLU A 372 1.52 -2.44 -36.58
N ALA A 373 0.57 -2.72 -35.68
CA ALA A 373 0.51 -2.06 -34.37
C ALA A 373 1.76 -2.28 -33.50
N GLN A 374 2.38 -3.48 -33.58
CA GLN A 374 3.69 -3.77 -32.98
C GLN A 374 4.79 -2.84 -33.53
N ARG A 375 4.80 -2.58 -34.84
CA ARG A 375 5.78 -1.72 -35.50
C ARG A 375 5.64 -0.27 -35.03
N PHE A 376 4.41 0.27 -35.04
CA PHE A 376 4.15 1.62 -34.53
C PHE A 376 4.53 1.78 -33.05
N ALA A 377 4.14 0.83 -32.19
CA ALA A 377 4.49 0.86 -30.77
C ALA A 377 6.02 0.82 -30.53
N ARG A 378 6.80 0.13 -31.38
CA ARG A 378 8.28 0.13 -31.29
C ARG A 378 8.89 1.47 -31.72
N ILE A 379 8.34 2.13 -32.73
CA ILE A 379 8.81 3.44 -33.21
C ILE A 379 8.58 4.50 -32.12
N GLU A 380 7.36 4.59 -31.58
CA GLU A 380 7.00 5.55 -30.51
C GLU A 380 7.83 5.33 -29.23
N MET A 381 8.09 4.07 -28.86
CA MET A 381 9.00 3.73 -27.75
C MET A 381 10.45 4.21 -28.00
N LYS A 382 10.91 4.22 -29.25
CA LYS A 382 12.24 4.70 -29.60
C LYS A 382 12.30 6.23 -29.52
N GLU A 383 11.37 6.92 -30.18
CA GLU A 383 11.30 8.40 -30.18
C GLU A 383 11.16 8.99 -28.78
N SER A 384 10.31 8.40 -27.93
CA SER A 384 10.14 8.83 -26.54
C SER A 384 11.40 8.59 -25.68
N SER A 385 12.20 7.57 -26.00
CA SER A 385 13.50 7.33 -25.37
C SER A 385 14.58 8.32 -25.84
N GLU A 386 14.54 8.74 -27.11
CA GLU A 386 15.48 9.72 -27.67
C GLU A 386 15.18 11.14 -27.17
N LYS A 387 13.90 11.53 -27.08
CA LYS A 387 13.48 12.80 -26.46
C LYS A 387 13.92 12.92 -25.00
N ARG A 388 13.89 11.82 -24.23
CA ARG A 388 14.40 11.77 -22.84
C ARG A 388 15.93 11.84 -22.72
N LYS A 389 16.68 11.60 -23.81
CA LYS A 389 18.15 11.61 -23.82
C LYS A 389 18.76 12.93 -24.27
N ARG A 390 17.98 13.85 -24.86
CA ARG A 390 18.42 15.22 -25.14
C ARG A 390 18.24 16.07 -23.88
N PRO A 391 19.32 16.56 -23.23
CA PRO A 391 19.19 17.54 -22.17
C PRO A 391 18.72 18.89 -22.74
N LYS A 392 18.18 19.76 -21.89
CA LYS A 392 17.95 21.18 -22.22
C LYS A 392 19.30 21.88 -22.45
N ALA A 393 19.78 21.89 -23.68
CA ALA A 393 20.94 22.69 -24.11
C ALA A 393 20.57 23.72 -25.19
N ASP A 394 19.46 23.50 -25.92
CA ASP A 394 19.09 24.27 -27.12
C ASP A 394 17.87 25.20 -26.89
N GLU A 395 17.46 25.45 -25.64
CA GLU A 395 16.31 26.33 -25.30
C GLU A 395 16.69 27.77 -24.89
N GLU A 396 17.98 28.14 -24.88
CA GLU A 396 18.45 29.50 -24.50
C GLU A 396 18.86 30.42 -25.67
N GLU A 397 18.80 29.98 -26.93
CA GLU A 397 19.18 30.81 -28.11
C GLU A 397 18.00 31.20 -29.04
N ALA A 398 16.75 31.12 -28.55
CA ALA A 398 15.55 31.32 -29.38
C ALA A 398 14.52 32.34 -28.84
N ASP A 399 14.94 33.33 -28.05
CA ASP A 399 14.05 34.41 -27.55
C ASP A 399 14.70 35.80 -27.56
N ASP A 400 15.23 36.24 -28.71
CA ASP A 400 15.73 37.62 -28.85
C ASP A 400 15.65 38.19 -30.30
N ARG A 401 14.64 37.77 -31.08
CA ARG A 401 14.32 38.36 -32.40
C ARG A 401 12.83 38.35 -32.77
N GLU A 402 12.02 39.14 -32.08
CA GLU A 402 10.93 39.92 -32.72
C GLU A 402 10.25 40.92 -31.76
N GLN A 403 10.83 42.12 -31.59
CA GLN A 403 10.08 43.37 -31.32
C GLN A 403 10.97 44.63 -31.32
N SER A 404 10.93 45.42 -32.40
CA SER A 404 11.05 46.90 -32.34
C SER A 404 10.85 47.55 -33.72
N SER A 405 9.61 47.65 -34.17
CA SER A 405 9.25 48.49 -35.32
C SER A 405 9.02 49.95 -34.90
N GLY A 406 10.04 50.79 -35.05
CA GLY A 406 9.90 52.25 -35.23
C GLY A 406 10.08 53.15 -34.00
N VAL A 407 11.09 54.04 -34.06
CA VAL A 407 10.93 55.50 -34.30
C VAL A 407 12.33 56.16 -34.40
N ARG A 408 12.49 57.12 -35.32
CA ARG A 408 13.75 57.85 -35.61
C ARG A 408 14.20 58.79 -34.48
N LYS A 409 15.53 58.88 -34.22
CA LYS A 409 16.22 60.19 -34.05
C LYS A 409 17.77 60.16 -34.18
N LYS A 410 18.24 60.83 -35.24
CA LYS A 410 19.42 61.74 -35.36
C LYS A 410 20.83 61.41 -34.74
N ILE A 411 21.80 61.24 -35.66
CA ILE A 411 23.00 62.10 -35.90
C ILE A 411 24.36 61.86 -35.15
N LYS A 412 25.38 61.56 -36.00
CA LYS A 412 26.84 61.89 -36.02
C LYS A 412 27.86 61.35 -35.00
N GLY A 413 29.04 61.01 -35.58
CA GLY A 413 30.36 60.86 -34.95
C GLY A 413 30.77 59.40 -34.76
N GLY A 414 31.95 58.93 -35.14
CA GLY A 414 33.11 59.52 -35.81
C GLY A 414 34.06 58.39 -36.27
N SER A 415 35.08 58.69 -37.09
CA SER A 415 35.83 57.65 -37.82
C SER A 415 37.11 57.12 -37.13
N PHE A 416 37.65 56.01 -37.70
CA PHE A 416 39.07 55.61 -37.85
C PHE A 416 39.60 54.34 -37.13
N ARG A 417 40.03 53.39 -37.99
CA ARG A 417 41.32 52.66 -38.02
C ARG A 417 41.95 52.08 -36.72
N GLY A 418 42.23 50.77 -36.77
CA GLY A 418 43.31 50.13 -35.99
C GLY A 418 43.57 48.68 -36.44
N ARG A 419 44.74 48.38 -37.02
CA ARG A 419 45.11 47.05 -37.57
C ARG A 419 46.47 46.60 -37.01
N ALA A 420 46.48 45.61 -36.11
CA ALA A 420 47.68 44.90 -35.62
C ALA A 420 47.25 43.80 -34.62
N LYS A 421 47.98 42.68 -34.40
CA LYS A 421 48.89 41.87 -35.23
C LYS A 421 49.06 40.52 -34.49
N ARG A 422 49.39 39.43 -35.19
CA ARG A 422 49.76 38.14 -34.56
C ARG A 422 50.99 38.28 -33.65
N GLY A 423 51.08 37.48 -32.59
CA GLY A 423 52.28 37.39 -31.75
C GLY A 423 52.29 36.21 -30.76
N ARG A 424 52.65 35.02 -31.28
CA ARG A 424 53.03 33.77 -30.57
C ARG A 424 52.06 33.19 -29.54
#